data_AF-A0A4Q3Y6D7-F1
#
_entry.id   AF-A0A4Q3Y6D7-F1
#
_cell.length_a   1.000
_cell.length_b   1.000
_cell.length_c   1.000
_cell.angle_alpha   90.00
_cell.angle_beta   90.00
_cell.angle_gamma   90.00
#
_symmetry.space_group_name_H-M   'P 1'
#
loop_
_entity.id
_entity.type
_entity.pdbx_description
1 polymer ?
#
loop_
_entity_poly.entity_id
_entity_poly.type
_entity_poly.pdbx_seq_one_letter_code
_entity_poly.pdbx_strand_id
1 'polypeptide(L)'
;MRSISRAFRFGGARTDGRGTSAVLAASRACADRKCADRALEAGPERQPCYDQAGSETRSRSIAVTAARVPQCPVAGPADDPLRRELSPHRFGPAANWSYRPSFFDGRVGICAIPDQCREADHGVGDIEDHGLDEAVRLLQDATPDRYEEFAAVVAVVHPVTHACIPPKSLCSNSGASTVEPPGIYLTVTHPAATAEALVHEMAHHKLFGLGVTTDTGGRLLRDTGVLAYSAAVERERPIPAILHAAYSFLHMVEFNIACRNRGLFEHEMALLLPGNLRVSSDTVRQLQLHAKATPEGFDFLERLYRWADALFSAADER
;
A
#
# COMPACT_ATOMS: atom_id res chain seq x y z
N MET A 1 40.83 -0.75 16.73
CA MET A 1 39.79 -1.36 15.88
C MET A 1 39.76 -2.86 16.17
N ARG A 2 38.85 -3.32 17.05
CA ARG A 2 38.65 -4.75 17.35
C ARG A 2 37.32 -5.18 16.73
N SER A 3 37.43 -6.18 15.85
CA SER A 3 36.32 -6.86 15.17
C SER A 3 35.40 -7.55 16.20
N ILE A 4 34.10 -7.27 16.12
CA ILE A 4 33.05 -8.04 16.80
C ILE A 4 32.27 -8.77 15.70
N SER A 5 32.74 -9.96 15.33
CA SER A 5 31.95 -10.94 14.60
C SER A 5 31.04 -11.66 15.61
N ARG A 6 29.79 -11.22 15.75
CA ARG A 6 28.73 -12.07 16.33
C ARG A 6 28.04 -12.81 15.19
N ALA A 7 28.35 -14.10 15.09
CA ALA A 7 27.61 -15.03 14.24
C ALA A 7 26.21 -15.25 14.84
N PHE A 8 25.18 -14.82 14.13
CA PHE A 8 23.80 -15.21 14.42
C PHE A 8 23.54 -16.61 13.86
N ARG A 9 23.21 -17.57 14.73
CA ARG A 9 22.64 -18.86 14.35
C ARG A 9 21.11 -18.71 14.36
N PHE A 10 20.50 -18.70 13.19
CA PHE A 10 19.06 -18.94 13.08
C PHE A 10 18.80 -20.44 13.30
N GLY A 11 18.19 -20.77 14.43
CA GLY A 11 17.63 -22.09 14.68
C GLY A 11 16.37 -22.27 13.85
N GLY A 12 16.39 -23.18 12.88
CA GLY A 12 15.21 -23.53 12.09
C GLY A 12 14.23 -24.33 12.94
N ALA A 13 13.08 -23.73 13.26
CA ALA A 13 11.90 -24.46 13.70
C ALA A 13 11.16 -24.97 12.46
N ARG A 14 11.05 -26.30 12.33
CA ARG A 14 10.09 -26.93 11.41
C ARG A 14 8.71 -26.77 12.00
N THR A 15 7.83 -26.03 11.32
CA THR A 15 6.38 -26.07 11.59
C THR A 15 5.72 -26.88 10.48
N ASP A 16 5.05 -27.96 10.87
CA ASP A 16 4.33 -28.85 9.98
C ASP A 16 3.17 -28.10 9.31
N GLY A 17 3.25 -27.99 7.99
CA GLY A 17 2.26 -27.27 7.18
C GLY A 17 1.03 -28.11 6.88
N ARG A 18 -0.09 -27.79 7.53
CA ARG A 18 -1.45 -27.97 6.97
C ARG A 18 -2.38 -26.88 7.49
N GLY A 19 -2.77 -25.97 6.60
CA GLY A 19 -3.93 -25.08 6.79
C GLY A 19 -3.63 -23.60 6.64
N THR A 20 -3.55 -23.09 5.40
CA THR A 20 -3.77 -21.67 5.02
C THR A 20 -3.63 -21.49 3.48
N SER A 21 -4.26 -22.34 2.68
CA SER A 21 -3.96 -22.43 1.23
C SER A 21 -4.85 -21.58 0.29
N ALA A 22 -5.92 -20.95 0.75
CA ALA A 22 -6.87 -20.29 -0.16
C ALA A 22 -6.59 -18.80 -0.40
N VAL A 23 -6.27 -18.04 0.65
CA VAL A 23 -6.05 -16.58 0.55
C VAL A 23 -4.72 -16.25 -0.14
N LEU A 24 -3.68 -17.07 0.07
CA LEU A 24 -2.37 -16.91 -0.58
C LEU A 24 -2.38 -17.24 -2.08
N ALA A 25 -3.32 -18.06 -2.56
CA ALA A 25 -3.44 -18.39 -3.98
C ALA A 25 -4.04 -17.24 -4.80
N ALA A 26 -4.99 -16.49 -4.23
CA ALA A 26 -5.58 -15.31 -4.87
C ALA A 26 -4.56 -14.17 -5.07
N SER A 27 -3.68 -13.95 -4.10
CA SER A 27 -2.60 -12.96 -4.20
C SER A 27 -1.52 -13.34 -5.23
N ARG A 28 -1.27 -14.65 -5.43
CA ARG A 28 -0.35 -15.16 -6.47
C ARG A 28 -0.90 -15.02 -7.88
N ALA A 29 -2.20 -15.24 -8.08
CA ALA A 29 -2.83 -15.14 -9.39
C ALA A 29 -2.88 -13.70 -9.92
N CYS A 30 -2.88 -12.69 -9.03
CA CYS A 30 -2.93 -11.28 -9.43
C CYS A 30 -1.55 -10.69 -9.80
N ALA A 31 -0.47 -11.18 -9.18
CA ALA A 31 0.90 -10.72 -9.45
C ALA A 31 1.54 -11.35 -10.70
N ASP A 32 1.00 -12.47 -11.20
CA ASP A 32 1.48 -13.14 -12.41
C ASP A 32 0.89 -12.50 -13.67
N ARG A 33 1.77 -11.93 -14.53
CA ARG A 33 1.46 -11.55 -15.94
C ARG A 33 0.75 -12.64 -16.75
N LYS A 34 0.77 -13.90 -16.29
CA LYS A 34 0.17 -15.06 -16.96
C LYS A 34 -1.37 -15.05 -17.00
N CYS A 35 -2.05 -14.22 -16.20
CA CYS A 35 -3.50 -14.08 -16.32
C CYS A 35 -3.92 -13.29 -17.57
N ALA A 36 -3.11 -12.33 -18.04
CA ALA A 36 -3.39 -11.59 -19.27
C ALA A 36 -3.14 -12.45 -20.53
N ASP A 37 -2.05 -13.22 -20.56
CA ASP A 37 -1.71 -14.08 -21.70
C ASP A 37 -2.71 -15.25 -21.88
N ARG A 38 -3.33 -15.74 -20.79
CA ARG A 38 -4.37 -16.78 -20.86
C ARG A 38 -5.77 -16.25 -21.24
N ALA A 39 -6.03 -14.96 -21.06
CA ALA A 39 -7.32 -14.36 -21.43
C ALA A 39 -7.43 -14.11 -22.95
N LEU A 40 -6.30 -14.01 -23.66
CA LEU A 40 -6.27 -13.82 -25.12
C LEU A 40 -6.37 -15.13 -25.93
N GLU A 41 -6.14 -16.29 -25.30
CA GLU A 41 -6.23 -17.60 -25.96
C GLU A 41 -7.58 -18.30 -25.75
N ALA A 42 -8.40 -17.85 -24.80
CA ALA A 42 -9.71 -18.44 -24.53
C ALA A 42 -10.82 -17.69 -25.28
N GLY A 43 -11.35 -18.34 -26.33
CA GLY A 43 -12.55 -17.90 -27.04
C GLY A 43 -13.79 -17.78 -26.13
N PRO A 44 -14.91 -17.24 -26.65
CA PRO A 44 -16.02 -16.76 -25.85
C PRO A 44 -16.96 -17.90 -25.42
N GLU A 45 -16.54 -18.74 -24.48
CA GLU A 45 -17.45 -19.64 -23.77
C GLU A 45 -17.24 -19.53 -22.26
N ARG A 46 -18.23 -18.91 -21.60
CA ARG A 46 -18.30 -18.79 -20.14
C ARG A 46 -18.66 -20.16 -19.54
N GLN A 47 -17.90 -20.60 -18.55
CA GLN A 47 -18.31 -21.68 -17.66
C GLN A 47 -18.23 -21.19 -16.20
N PRO A 48 -19.31 -21.32 -15.41
CA PRO A 48 -19.38 -20.76 -14.07
C PRO A 48 -18.68 -21.67 -13.05
N CYS A 49 -17.87 -21.08 -12.17
CA CYS A 49 -17.37 -21.77 -10.99
C CYS A 49 -18.47 -21.79 -9.90
N TYR A 50 -18.68 -22.99 -9.37
CA TYR A 50 -19.74 -23.40 -8.44
C TYR A 50 -19.68 -22.73 -7.05
N ASP A 51 -20.86 -22.44 -6.52
CA ASP A 51 -21.19 -22.34 -5.09
C ASP A 51 -21.36 -23.73 -4.47
N GLN A 52 -20.81 -23.93 -3.27
CA GLN A 52 -21.43 -24.77 -2.22
C GLN A 52 -20.99 -24.32 -0.83
N ALA A 53 -21.91 -23.72 -0.06
CA ALA A 53 -22.26 -24.17 1.29
C ALA A 53 -23.49 -23.38 1.76
N GLY A 54 -24.64 -24.05 1.78
CA GLY A 54 -25.87 -23.51 2.35
C GLY A 54 -25.88 -23.61 3.87
N SER A 55 -26.46 -22.61 4.51
CA SER A 55 -27.20 -22.80 5.76
C SER A 55 -28.44 -21.91 5.71
N GLU A 56 -29.59 -22.57 5.69
CA GLU A 56 -30.92 -21.98 5.78
C GLU A 56 -31.06 -21.15 7.06
N THR A 57 -31.51 -19.89 6.94
CA THR A 57 -32.30 -19.25 8.00
C THR A 57 -33.40 -18.39 7.41
N ARG A 58 -34.58 -18.57 7.99
CA ARG A 58 -35.89 -18.09 7.55
C ARG A 58 -35.98 -16.57 7.45
N SER A 59 -36.42 -16.09 6.29
CA SER A 59 -36.93 -14.72 6.11
C SER A 59 -38.26 -14.54 6.87
N ARG A 60 -38.32 -13.52 7.74
CA ARG A 60 -39.58 -12.85 8.09
C ARG A 60 -39.54 -11.46 7.47
N SER A 61 -40.46 -11.24 6.53
CA SER A 61 -40.69 -9.96 5.88
C SER A 61 -41.09 -8.90 6.90
N ILE A 62 -40.34 -7.81 6.95
CA ILE A 62 -40.78 -6.53 7.51
C ILE A 62 -40.89 -5.57 6.33
N ALA A 63 -42.11 -5.14 6.03
CA ALA A 63 -42.36 -4.04 5.12
C ALA A 63 -41.85 -2.75 5.76
N VAL A 64 -40.87 -2.10 5.12
CA VAL A 64 -40.44 -0.74 5.47
C VAL A 64 -40.97 0.19 4.40
N THR A 65 -41.97 0.98 4.79
CA THR A 65 -42.53 2.10 4.05
C THR A 65 -41.44 3.15 3.80
N ALA A 66 -41.37 3.65 2.58
CA ALA A 66 -40.47 4.73 2.19
C ALA A 66 -40.75 6.00 3.01
N ALA A 67 -39.93 6.28 4.00
CA ALA A 67 -39.87 7.57 4.68
C ALA A 67 -38.83 8.44 3.97
N ARG A 68 -39.24 9.66 3.58
CA ARG A 68 -38.37 10.69 3.01
C ARG A 68 -37.22 10.98 3.97
N VAL A 69 -36.00 10.86 3.48
CA VAL A 69 -34.79 11.38 4.13
C VAL A 69 -34.92 12.91 4.19
N PRO A 70 -34.83 13.54 5.39
CA PRO A 70 -34.74 14.99 5.46
C PRO A 70 -33.39 15.44 4.88
N GLN A 71 -33.45 16.38 3.94
CA GLN A 71 -32.28 17.11 3.45
C GLN A 71 -31.59 17.76 4.65
N CYS A 72 -30.32 17.41 4.87
CA CYS A 72 -29.49 18.04 5.88
C CYS A 72 -28.92 19.34 5.29
N PRO A 73 -29.28 20.54 5.77
CA PRO A 73 -28.62 21.76 5.34
C PRO A 73 -27.46 22.01 6.30
N VAL A 74 -26.24 21.72 5.87
CA VAL A 74 -25.04 22.27 6.53
C VAL A 74 -24.28 23.08 5.50
N ALA A 75 -24.83 24.26 5.19
CA ALA A 75 -24.02 25.37 4.73
C ALA A 75 -23.25 25.88 5.96
N GLY A 76 -22.02 25.43 6.14
CA GLY A 76 -21.09 26.09 7.04
C GLY A 76 -20.79 27.51 6.54
N PRO A 77 -20.45 28.46 7.42
CA PRO A 77 -20.19 29.83 7.04
C PRO A 77 -19.04 29.91 6.01
N ALA A 78 -19.23 30.70 4.96
CA ALA A 78 -18.32 30.86 3.83
C ALA A 78 -16.97 31.56 4.17
N ASP A 79 -16.68 31.75 5.45
CA ASP A 79 -15.56 32.53 5.97
C ASP A 79 -14.69 31.70 6.93
N ASP A 80 -14.33 30.48 6.52
CA ASP A 80 -13.19 29.79 7.13
C ASP A 80 -11.88 30.30 6.52
N PRO A 81 -11.05 31.06 7.26
CA PRO A 81 -9.79 31.59 6.75
C PRO A 81 -8.80 30.49 6.33
N LEU A 82 -8.93 29.26 6.84
CA LEU A 82 -8.09 28.12 6.42
C LEU A 82 -8.48 27.60 5.02
N ARG A 83 -9.72 27.82 4.56
CA ARG A 83 -10.14 27.48 3.18
C ARG A 83 -9.64 28.48 2.14
N ARG A 84 -9.29 29.72 2.51
CA ARG A 84 -8.79 30.73 1.57
C ARG A 84 -7.30 30.60 1.27
N GLU A 85 -6.53 29.93 2.12
CA GLU A 85 -5.07 29.77 1.92
C GLU A 85 -4.65 28.49 1.18
N LEU A 86 -5.56 27.52 0.98
CA LEU A 86 -5.39 26.49 -0.04
C LEU A 86 -5.77 27.05 -1.42
N SER A 87 -5.08 28.12 -1.79
CA SER A 87 -5.19 28.69 -3.13
C SER A 87 -4.62 27.66 -4.14
N PRO A 88 -5.24 27.46 -5.31
CA PRO A 88 -4.76 26.56 -6.37
C PRO A 88 -3.33 26.89 -6.87
N HIS A 89 -2.69 27.93 -6.34
CA HIS A 89 -1.37 28.41 -6.70
C HIS A 89 -0.19 27.54 -6.26
N ARG A 90 -0.35 26.57 -5.35
CA ARG A 90 0.78 25.65 -5.04
C ARG A 90 1.06 24.67 -6.17
N PHE A 91 0.11 24.47 -7.09
CA PHE A 91 0.15 23.43 -8.11
C PHE A 91 -0.19 23.96 -9.52
N GLY A 92 0.39 25.10 -9.91
CA GLY A 92 0.33 25.61 -11.29
C GLY A 92 -1.07 25.92 -11.85
N PRO A 93 -1.17 26.53 -13.06
CA PRO A 93 -2.45 26.74 -13.72
C PRO A 93 -3.05 25.39 -14.12
N ALA A 94 -4.12 25.02 -13.43
CA ALA A 94 -4.83 23.76 -13.54
C ALA A 94 -5.22 23.43 -14.99
N ALA A 95 -4.76 22.27 -15.48
CA ALA A 95 -5.55 21.51 -16.43
C ALA A 95 -6.93 21.20 -15.80
N ASN A 96 -7.90 20.76 -16.59
CA ASN A 96 -9.28 20.47 -16.15
C ASN A 96 -9.39 19.28 -15.16
N TRP A 97 -8.85 19.40 -13.95
CA TRP A 97 -8.90 18.37 -12.91
C TRP A 97 -10.22 18.58 -12.17
N SER A 98 -11.15 17.63 -12.26
CA SER A 98 -12.38 17.65 -11.45
C SER A 98 -12.02 17.33 -10.00
N TYR A 99 -11.62 18.35 -9.25
CA TYR A 99 -11.25 18.24 -7.84
C TYR A 99 -12.50 17.93 -7.01
N ARG A 100 -12.51 16.77 -6.33
CA ARG A 100 -13.46 16.48 -5.26
C ARG A 100 -12.90 16.98 -3.91
N PRO A 101 -13.72 17.08 -2.84
CA PRO A 101 -13.23 17.50 -1.53
C PRO A 101 -11.98 16.69 -1.15
N SER A 102 -10.93 17.41 -0.84
CA SER A 102 -9.60 16.88 -0.54
C SER A 102 -9.59 16.12 0.79
N PHE A 103 -8.91 14.97 0.83
CA PHE A 103 -8.68 14.21 2.07
C PHE A 103 -7.58 14.88 2.90
N PHE A 104 -7.35 14.36 4.11
CA PHE A 104 -6.31 14.84 5.02
C PHE A 104 -6.47 16.33 5.37
N ASP A 105 -7.64 16.71 5.88
CA ASP A 105 -7.99 18.10 6.21
C ASP A 105 -7.86 19.06 5.02
N GLY A 106 -8.05 18.51 3.83
CA GLY A 106 -7.97 19.22 2.58
C GLY A 106 -6.57 19.38 1.98
N ARG A 107 -5.57 18.68 2.53
CA ARG A 107 -4.17 18.78 2.07
C ARG A 107 -3.85 17.87 0.88
N VAL A 108 -4.66 16.83 0.65
CA VAL A 108 -4.43 15.85 -0.42
C VAL A 108 -5.60 15.85 -1.38
N GLY A 109 -5.32 16.13 -2.66
CA GLY A 109 -6.31 16.06 -3.73
C GLY A 109 -6.66 14.63 -4.11
N ILE A 110 -7.87 14.45 -4.67
CA ILE A 110 -8.28 13.20 -5.32
C ILE A 110 -8.67 13.54 -6.73
N CYS A 111 -8.04 12.89 -7.71
CA CYS A 111 -8.27 13.19 -9.12
C CYS A 111 -8.19 11.92 -9.95
N ALA A 112 -9.02 11.82 -10.99
CA ALA A 112 -8.87 10.76 -11.97
C ALA A 112 -7.45 10.79 -12.57
N ILE A 113 -6.86 9.62 -12.81
CA ILE A 113 -5.57 9.55 -13.51
C ILE A 113 -5.75 10.11 -14.94
N PRO A 114 -4.86 10.99 -15.42
CA PRO A 114 -4.89 11.46 -16.80
C PRO A 114 -4.85 10.28 -17.78
N ASP A 115 -5.62 10.36 -18.87
CA ASP A 115 -5.73 9.25 -19.85
C ASP A 115 -4.36 8.81 -20.39
N GLN A 116 -3.42 9.74 -20.55
CA GLN A 116 -2.04 9.50 -21.00
C GLN A 116 -1.17 8.68 -20.02
N CYS A 117 -1.63 8.49 -18.79
CA CYS A 117 -0.94 7.73 -17.75
C CYS A 117 -1.60 6.37 -17.48
N ARG A 118 -2.61 5.98 -18.27
CA ARG A 118 -3.29 4.67 -18.11
C ARG A 118 -2.55 3.58 -18.86
N GLU A 119 -2.24 2.50 -18.15
CA GLU A 119 -1.97 1.22 -18.81
C GLU A 119 -3.29 0.64 -19.34
N ALA A 120 -3.21 -0.26 -20.33
CA ALA A 120 -4.39 -0.79 -21.04
C ALA A 120 -5.44 -1.45 -20.10
N ASP A 121 -4.98 -2.04 -19.00
CA ASP A 121 -5.83 -2.77 -18.05
C ASP A 121 -6.38 -1.88 -16.91
N HIS A 122 -6.02 -0.59 -16.90
CA HIS A 122 -6.43 0.36 -15.86
C HIS A 122 -7.61 1.23 -16.34
N GLY A 123 -8.71 1.17 -15.60
CA GLY A 123 -9.86 2.04 -15.79
C GLY A 123 -9.85 3.26 -14.85
N VAL A 124 -10.75 4.21 -15.10
CA VAL A 124 -11.05 5.25 -14.10
C VAL A 124 -11.71 4.59 -12.91
N GLY A 125 -11.17 4.78 -11.71
CA GLY A 125 -11.85 4.38 -10.49
C GLY A 125 -12.93 5.38 -10.10
N ASP A 126 -14.08 4.90 -9.63
CA ASP A 126 -15.02 5.79 -8.93
C ASP A 126 -14.40 6.19 -7.59
N ILE A 127 -14.22 7.49 -7.39
CA ILE A 127 -13.62 8.07 -6.19
C ILE A 127 -14.38 7.61 -4.92
N GLU A 128 -15.69 7.41 -5.00
CA GLU A 128 -16.52 7.01 -3.85
C GLU A 128 -16.33 5.51 -3.49
N ASP A 129 -15.91 4.67 -4.43
CA ASP A 129 -15.87 3.20 -4.26
C ASP A 129 -14.50 2.65 -3.81
N HIS A 130 -13.50 3.49 -3.57
CA HIS A 130 -12.13 3.02 -3.22
C HIS A 130 -11.88 2.84 -1.71
N GLY A 131 -12.90 3.04 -0.88
CA GLY A 131 -12.78 2.93 0.58
C GLY A 131 -11.84 3.98 1.19
N LEU A 132 -11.57 5.08 0.47
CA LEU A 132 -10.57 6.08 0.86
C LEU A 132 -10.95 6.80 2.16
N ASP A 133 -12.22 7.15 2.36
CA ASP A 133 -12.69 7.77 3.61
C ASP A 133 -12.33 6.93 4.83
N GLU A 134 -12.60 5.63 4.77
CA GLU A 134 -12.37 4.70 5.86
C GLU A 134 -10.88 4.37 6.01
N ALA A 135 -10.14 4.28 4.91
CA ALA A 135 -8.68 4.12 4.93
C ALA A 135 -7.97 5.31 5.59
N VAL A 136 -8.40 6.54 5.30
CA VAL A 136 -7.85 7.77 5.89
C VAL A 136 -8.13 7.81 7.39
N ARG A 137 -9.36 7.49 7.83
CA ARG A 137 -9.69 7.38 9.26
C ARG A 137 -8.86 6.30 9.94
N LEU A 138 -8.71 5.14 9.30
CA LEU A 138 -7.89 4.05 9.84
C LEU A 138 -6.44 4.49 10.04
N LEU A 139 -5.86 5.23 9.08
CA LEU A 139 -4.50 5.76 9.22
C LEU A 139 -4.41 6.78 10.36
N GLN A 140 -5.39 7.69 10.48
CA GLN A 140 -5.46 8.67 11.57
C GLN A 140 -5.57 8.00 12.94
N ASP A 141 -6.42 6.97 13.06
CA ASP A 141 -6.68 6.27 14.31
C ASP A 141 -5.54 5.33 14.72
N ALA A 142 -4.88 4.68 13.76
CA ALA A 142 -3.81 3.73 14.03
C ALA A 142 -2.46 4.43 14.25
N THR A 143 -2.11 5.37 13.37
CA THR A 143 -0.79 6.00 13.28
C THR A 143 -0.91 7.49 12.94
N PRO A 144 -1.32 8.35 13.88
CA PRO A 144 -1.51 9.79 13.64
C PRO A 144 -0.30 10.48 13.00
N ASP A 145 0.92 10.11 13.40
CA ASP A 145 2.14 10.66 12.81
C ASP A 145 2.27 10.33 11.32
N ARG A 146 1.85 9.12 10.90
CA ARG A 146 1.87 8.70 9.49
C ARG A 146 0.79 9.41 8.68
N TYR A 147 -0.36 9.71 9.29
CA TYR A 147 -1.38 10.56 8.68
C TYR A 147 -0.82 11.96 8.35
N GLU A 148 -0.12 12.56 9.31
CA GLU A 148 0.52 13.87 9.11
C GLU A 148 1.66 13.82 8.08
N GLU A 149 2.53 12.82 8.16
CA GLU A 149 3.59 12.62 7.17
C GLU A 149 3.03 12.42 5.76
N PHE A 150 1.96 11.64 5.61
CA PHE A 150 1.34 11.38 4.31
C PHE A 150 0.87 12.69 3.67
N ALA A 151 0.14 13.51 4.43
CA ALA A 151 -0.36 14.80 3.98
C ALA A 151 0.76 15.81 3.65
N ALA A 152 1.96 15.63 4.21
CA ALA A 152 3.13 16.46 3.92
C ALA A 152 3.89 16.01 2.66
N VAL A 153 3.81 14.72 2.31
CA VAL A 153 4.64 14.10 1.26
C VAL A 153 3.86 13.85 -0.03
N VAL A 154 2.57 13.51 0.07
CA VAL A 154 1.73 13.18 -1.09
C VAL A 154 0.74 14.33 -1.33
N ALA A 155 0.66 14.79 -2.57
CA ALA A 155 -0.23 15.87 -2.96
C ALA A 155 -1.54 15.37 -3.58
N VAL A 156 -1.51 14.24 -4.28
CA VAL A 156 -2.68 13.72 -4.99
C VAL A 156 -2.78 12.19 -4.98
N VAL A 157 -4.00 11.69 -4.83
CA VAL A 157 -4.35 10.28 -4.97
C VAL A 157 -5.19 10.09 -6.23
N HIS A 158 -4.80 9.10 -7.03
CA HIS A 158 -5.47 8.70 -8.26
C HIS A 158 -6.12 7.32 -8.10
N PRO A 159 -7.40 7.25 -7.69
CA PRO A 159 -8.12 5.98 -7.68
C PRO A 159 -8.27 5.46 -9.12
N VAL A 160 -7.88 4.20 -9.32
CA VAL A 160 -7.91 3.52 -10.62
C VAL A 160 -8.56 2.15 -10.44
N THR A 161 -9.23 1.64 -11.45
CA THR A 161 -9.70 0.25 -11.43
C THR A 161 -8.75 -0.64 -12.20
N HIS A 162 -8.64 -1.91 -11.83
CA HIS A 162 -7.86 -2.90 -12.57
C HIS A 162 -8.75 -4.08 -12.91
N ALA A 163 -8.83 -4.47 -14.19
CA ALA A 163 -9.77 -5.50 -14.66
C ALA A 163 -9.61 -6.85 -13.93
N CYS A 164 -8.38 -7.19 -13.54
CA CYS A 164 -8.06 -8.44 -12.84
C CYS A 164 -8.16 -8.37 -11.30
N ILE A 165 -8.50 -7.22 -10.71
CA ILE A 165 -8.63 -7.06 -9.25
C ILE A 165 -10.12 -6.96 -8.91
N PRO A 166 -10.71 -7.98 -8.27
CA PRO A 166 -12.10 -7.92 -7.85
C PRO A 166 -12.33 -6.76 -6.86
N PRO A 167 -13.53 -6.15 -6.86
CA PRO A 167 -13.90 -5.19 -5.82
C PRO A 167 -13.74 -5.78 -4.42
N LYS A 168 -13.30 -4.95 -3.47
CA LYS A 168 -13.03 -5.30 -2.08
C LYS A 168 -11.96 -6.39 -1.88
N SER A 169 -11.14 -6.65 -2.90
CA SER A 169 -9.95 -7.47 -2.75
C SER A 169 -8.95 -6.82 -1.80
N LEU A 170 -8.25 -7.64 -1.02
CA LEU A 170 -7.08 -7.23 -0.24
C LEU A 170 -5.81 -7.12 -1.10
N CYS A 171 -5.88 -7.51 -2.37
CA CYS A 171 -4.77 -7.35 -3.32
C CYS A 171 -4.73 -5.92 -3.87
N SER A 172 -3.52 -5.38 -4.01
CA SER A 172 -3.25 -4.04 -4.51
C SER A 172 -2.27 -4.07 -5.66
N ASN A 173 -2.52 -3.23 -6.66
CA ASN A 173 -1.49 -2.60 -7.46
C ASN A 173 -1.51 -1.08 -7.20
N SER A 174 -0.39 -0.54 -6.78
CA SER A 174 -0.21 0.88 -6.51
C SER A 174 1.14 1.35 -7.00
N GLY A 175 1.29 2.65 -7.16
CA GLY A 175 2.58 3.23 -7.47
C GLY A 175 2.66 4.72 -7.21
N ALA A 176 3.88 5.15 -6.88
CA ALA A 176 4.24 6.52 -6.66
C ALA A 176 4.77 7.15 -7.95
N SER A 177 4.21 8.30 -8.31
CA SER A 177 4.68 9.13 -9.42
C SER A 177 5.77 10.08 -8.92
N THR A 178 6.92 10.11 -9.58
CA THR A 178 7.98 11.11 -9.31
C THR A 178 7.70 12.47 -9.98
N VAL A 179 6.60 12.59 -10.72
CA VAL A 179 6.20 13.83 -11.40
C VAL A 179 5.59 14.81 -10.40
N GLU A 180 5.82 16.11 -10.59
CA GLU A 180 5.18 17.16 -9.77
C GLU A 180 3.74 17.45 -10.24
N PRO A 181 2.75 17.51 -9.32
CA PRO A 181 2.89 17.29 -7.88
C PRO A 181 2.98 15.80 -7.51
N PRO A 182 3.67 15.45 -6.40
CA PRO A 182 3.89 14.06 -6.01
C PRO A 182 2.55 13.34 -5.83
N GLY A 183 2.30 12.38 -6.71
CA GLY A 183 1.04 11.65 -6.78
C GLY A 183 1.23 10.17 -6.52
N ILE A 184 0.12 9.51 -6.20
CA ILE A 184 0.06 8.05 -6.12
C ILE A 184 -1.17 7.57 -6.89
N TYR A 185 -1.12 6.36 -7.45
CA TYR A 185 -2.30 5.68 -7.97
C TYR A 185 -2.57 4.41 -7.17
N LEU A 186 -3.85 4.07 -7.00
CA LEU A 186 -4.31 2.97 -6.15
C LEU A 186 -5.41 2.18 -6.87
N THR A 187 -5.25 0.87 -6.99
CA THR A 187 -6.28 -0.03 -7.56
C THR A 187 -7.19 -0.68 -6.52
N VAL A 188 -6.92 -0.45 -5.23
CA VAL A 188 -7.59 -1.11 -4.11
C VAL A 188 -8.89 -0.42 -3.77
N THR A 189 -9.88 -1.22 -3.42
CA THR A 189 -11.20 -0.74 -2.98
C THR A 189 -11.55 -1.18 -1.55
N HIS A 190 -10.75 -2.06 -0.93
CA HIS A 190 -10.92 -2.46 0.46
C HIS A 190 -10.21 -1.48 1.41
N PRO A 191 -10.88 -0.87 2.42
CA PRO A 191 -10.30 0.15 3.29
C PRO A 191 -8.95 -0.20 3.92
N ALA A 192 -8.81 -1.40 4.52
CA ALA A 192 -7.55 -1.84 5.13
C ALA A 192 -6.38 -1.91 4.12
N ALA A 193 -6.61 -2.52 2.96
CA ALA A 193 -5.58 -2.63 1.92
C ALA A 193 -5.33 -1.28 1.22
N THR A 194 -6.33 -0.41 1.12
CA THR A 194 -6.16 0.98 0.68
C THR A 194 -5.25 1.73 1.66
N ALA A 195 -5.46 1.60 2.97
CA ALA A 195 -4.60 2.24 3.98
C ALA A 195 -3.15 1.72 3.93
N GLU A 196 -2.94 0.41 3.77
CA GLU A 196 -1.61 -0.14 3.53
C GLU A 196 -0.95 0.45 2.28
N ALA A 197 -1.70 0.58 1.18
CA ALA A 197 -1.17 1.13 -0.06
C ALA A 197 -0.81 2.62 0.09
N LEU A 198 -1.60 3.42 0.84
CA LEU A 198 -1.23 4.80 1.18
C LEU A 198 0.12 4.84 1.91
N VAL A 199 0.30 4.00 2.93
CA VAL A 199 1.54 3.91 3.70
C VAL A 199 2.72 3.43 2.84
N HIS A 200 2.48 2.44 1.97
CA HIS A 200 3.47 1.91 1.04
C HIS A 200 4.01 2.98 0.10
N GLU A 201 3.12 3.72 -0.57
CA GLU A 201 3.52 4.72 -1.56
C GLU A 201 4.14 5.97 -0.91
N MET A 202 3.67 6.36 0.28
CA MET A 202 4.35 7.40 1.07
C MET A 202 5.80 7.02 1.37
N ALA A 203 6.07 5.76 1.72
CA ALA A 203 7.43 5.30 1.97
C ALA A 203 8.32 5.41 0.72
N HIS A 204 7.78 5.16 -0.48
CA HIS A 204 8.50 5.39 -1.73
C HIS A 204 8.82 6.87 -1.95
N HIS A 205 7.86 7.77 -1.74
CA HIS A 205 8.10 9.22 -1.84
C HIS A 205 9.15 9.73 -0.84
N LYS A 206 9.19 9.17 0.37
CA LYS A 206 10.26 9.49 1.35
C LYS A 206 11.65 9.13 0.81
N LEU A 207 11.79 8.00 0.13
CA LEU A 207 13.06 7.62 -0.52
C LEU A 207 13.37 8.49 -1.74
N PHE A 208 12.37 8.85 -2.55
CA PHE A 208 12.55 9.79 -3.66
C PHE A 208 13.04 11.15 -3.17
N GLY A 209 12.51 11.66 -2.05
CA GLY A 209 12.99 12.88 -1.40
C GLY A 209 14.44 12.80 -0.92
N LEU A 210 14.99 11.60 -0.73
CA LEU A 210 16.41 11.37 -0.42
C LEU A 210 17.28 11.15 -1.68
N GLY A 211 16.69 11.27 -2.88
CA GLY A 211 17.35 11.00 -4.15
C GLY A 211 17.57 9.51 -4.42
N VAL A 212 16.87 8.63 -3.71
CA VAL A 212 16.92 7.17 -3.93
C VAL A 212 15.76 6.80 -4.84
N THR A 213 16.06 6.22 -6.00
CA THR A 213 15.07 5.69 -6.93
C THR A 213 15.21 4.17 -7.03
N THR A 214 14.33 3.50 -7.79
CA THR A 214 14.41 2.03 -7.93
C THR A 214 15.63 1.55 -8.72
N ASP A 215 16.26 2.44 -9.49
CA ASP A 215 17.44 2.22 -10.32
C ASP A 215 18.70 2.89 -9.76
N THR A 216 18.57 3.95 -8.96
CA THR A 216 19.71 4.68 -8.40
C THR A 216 19.67 4.68 -6.86
N GLY A 217 20.80 4.39 -6.24
CA GLY A 217 20.93 4.36 -4.78
C GLY A 217 21.08 5.73 -4.12
N GLY A 218 21.01 6.80 -4.91
CA GLY A 218 21.24 8.17 -4.49
C GLY A 218 22.51 8.33 -3.67
N ARG A 219 22.39 9.06 -2.56
CA ARG A 219 23.47 9.26 -1.60
C ARG A 219 23.66 8.09 -0.62
N LEU A 220 22.87 7.02 -0.70
CA LEU A 220 22.88 5.94 0.29
C LEU A 220 23.68 4.71 -0.16
N LEU A 221 23.72 4.40 -1.45
CA LEU A 221 24.37 3.18 -1.97
C LEU A 221 25.47 3.51 -2.98
N ARG A 222 26.61 2.82 -2.90
CA ARG A 222 27.77 2.98 -3.79
C ARG A 222 27.68 2.15 -5.07
N ASP A 223 27.00 1.01 -5.01
CA ASP A 223 26.96 0.03 -6.09
C ASP A 223 25.50 -0.39 -6.35
N THR A 224 24.98 0.02 -7.49
CA THR A 224 23.58 -0.23 -7.90
C THR A 224 23.45 -1.34 -8.93
N GLY A 225 24.57 -1.85 -9.47
CA GLY A 225 24.58 -2.87 -10.51
C GLY A 225 24.42 -4.31 -9.98
N VAL A 226 24.54 -4.50 -8.67
CA VAL A 226 24.31 -5.80 -8.04
C VAL A 226 22.82 -6.12 -8.06
N LEU A 227 22.51 -7.33 -8.52
CA LEU A 227 21.16 -7.88 -8.47
C LEU A 227 21.01 -8.78 -7.25
N ALA A 228 19.83 -8.72 -6.63
CA ALA A 228 19.43 -9.59 -5.52
C ALA A 228 17.97 -10.01 -5.70
N TYR A 229 17.62 -11.16 -5.13
CA TYR A 229 16.27 -11.69 -5.23
C TYR A 229 15.28 -10.83 -4.43
N SER A 230 14.14 -10.49 -5.02
CA SER A 230 13.05 -9.78 -4.36
C SER A 230 11.86 -10.71 -4.13
N ALA A 231 11.53 -11.00 -2.87
CA ALA A 231 10.35 -11.79 -2.52
C ALA A 231 9.02 -11.09 -2.89
N ALA A 232 9.03 -9.77 -3.09
CA ALA A 232 7.84 -9.00 -3.46
C ALA A 232 7.37 -9.26 -4.89
N VAL A 233 8.31 -9.53 -5.81
CA VAL A 233 8.03 -9.74 -7.25
C VAL A 233 8.63 -11.07 -7.78
N GLU A 234 9.16 -11.88 -6.87
CA GLU A 234 9.76 -13.19 -7.12
C GLU A 234 10.82 -13.25 -8.24
N ARG A 235 11.63 -12.19 -8.38
CA ARG A 235 12.73 -12.11 -9.37
C ARG A 235 13.90 -11.28 -8.86
N GLU A 236 15.02 -11.36 -9.56
CA GLU A 236 16.17 -10.50 -9.30
C GLU A 236 15.88 -9.04 -9.64
N ARG A 237 16.34 -8.13 -8.77
CA ARG A 237 16.24 -6.68 -8.93
C ARG A 237 17.52 -5.97 -8.46
N PRO A 238 17.80 -4.76 -8.96
CA PRO A 238 18.86 -3.92 -8.43
C PRO A 238 18.71 -3.65 -6.93
N ILE A 239 19.82 -3.51 -6.20
CA ILE A 239 19.80 -3.20 -4.76
C ILE A 239 18.96 -1.97 -4.39
N PRO A 240 18.95 -0.85 -5.14
CA PRO A 240 18.04 0.26 -4.82
C PRO A 240 16.57 -0.15 -4.82
N ALA A 241 16.13 -0.99 -5.75
CA ALA A 241 14.77 -1.53 -5.74
C ALA A 241 14.50 -2.46 -4.54
N ILE A 242 15.49 -3.24 -4.09
CA ILE A 242 15.39 -4.03 -2.86
C ILE A 242 15.27 -3.11 -1.64
N LEU A 243 15.97 -1.97 -1.64
CA LEU A 243 15.87 -0.95 -0.59
C LEU A 243 14.48 -0.33 -0.54
N HIS A 244 13.92 0.03 -1.71
CA HIS A 244 12.55 0.50 -1.81
C HIS A 244 11.55 -0.51 -1.24
N ALA A 245 11.68 -1.78 -1.61
CA ALA A 245 10.80 -2.84 -1.10
C ALA A 245 10.95 -3.03 0.42
N ALA A 246 12.17 -3.15 0.94
CA ALA A 246 12.38 -3.29 2.38
C ALA A 246 11.79 -2.11 3.15
N TYR A 247 12.04 -0.88 2.69
CA TYR A 247 11.55 0.32 3.37
C TYR A 247 10.02 0.39 3.36
N SER A 248 9.37 0.20 2.21
CA SER A 248 7.90 0.31 2.13
C SER A 248 7.18 -0.80 2.88
N PHE A 249 7.66 -2.05 2.79
CA PHE A 249 7.06 -3.16 3.53
C PHE A 249 7.26 -3.04 5.05
N LEU A 250 8.38 -2.49 5.53
CA LEU A 250 8.54 -2.22 6.98
C LEU A 250 7.54 -1.18 7.49
N HIS A 251 7.24 -0.14 6.71
CA HIS A 251 6.18 0.82 7.06
C HIS A 251 4.80 0.15 7.12
N MET A 252 4.49 -0.77 6.18
CA MET A 252 3.25 -1.56 6.24
C MET A 252 3.20 -2.47 7.47
N VAL A 253 4.31 -3.14 7.82
CA VAL A 253 4.39 -3.98 9.02
C VAL A 253 4.14 -3.15 10.28
N GLU A 254 4.77 -1.98 10.40
CA GLU A 254 4.54 -1.06 11.52
C GLU A 254 3.07 -0.63 11.63
N PHE A 255 2.48 -0.23 10.52
CA PHE A 255 1.06 0.15 10.45
C PHE A 255 0.14 -1.01 10.87
N ASN A 256 0.40 -2.22 10.38
CA ASN A 256 -0.41 -3.39 10.70
C ASN A 256 -0.31 -3.80 12.17
N ILE A 257 0.90 -3.71 12.75
CA ILE A 257 1.10 -3.93 14.20
C ILE A 257 0.32 -2.88 14.99
N ALA A 258 0.35 -1.61 14.58
CA ALA A 258 -0.40 -0.54 15.23
C ALA A 258 -1.92 -0.78 15.18
N CYS A 259 -2.46 -1.15 14.01
CA CYS A 259 -3.88 -1.51 13.85
C CYS A 259 -4.26 -2.68 14.75
N ARG A 260 -3.48 -3.77 14.69
CA ARG A 260 -3.67 -4.97 15.52
C ARG A 260 -3.68 -4.63 17.02
N ASN A 261 -2.72 -3.84 17.49
CA ASN A 261 -2.60 -3.48 18.91
C ASN A 261 -3.76 -2.61 19.40
N ARG A 262 -4.47 -1.95 18.49
CA ARG A 262 -5.67 -1.14 18.78
C ARG A 262 -6.99 -1.89 18.53
N GLY A 263 -6.95 -3.15 18.09
CA GLY A 263 -8.15 -3.92 17.74
C GLY A 263 -8.87 -3.40 16.48
N LEU A 264 -8.15 -2.72 15.58
CA LEU A 264 -8.70 -2.18 14.34
C LEU A 264 -8.51 -3.19 13.20
N PHE A 265 -9.59 -3.52 12.48
CA PHE A 265 -9.55 -4.44 11.34
C PHE A 265 -8.85 -5.77 11.66
N GLU A 266 -9.18 -6.39 12.80
CA GLU A 266 -8.46 -7.57 13.33
C GLU A 266 -8.38 -8.72 12.33
N HIS A 267 -9.47 -8.97 11.59
CA HIS A 267 -9.53 -10.04 10.60
C HIS A 267 -8.56 -9.77 9.44
N GLU A 268 -8.59 -8.56 8.88
CA GLU A 268 -7.73 -8.17 7.78
C GLU A 268 -6.26 -8.13 8.19
N MET A 269 -5.97 -7.60 9.38
CA MET A 269 -4.60 -7.56 9.91
C MET A 269 -4.04 -8.97 10.14
N ALA A 270 -4.87 -9.93 10.53
CA ALA A 270 -4.47 -11.33 10.65
C ALA A 270 -4.13 -11.98 9.29
N LEU A 271 -4.71 -11.48 8.20
CA LEU A 271 -4.42 -11.94 6.84
C LEU A 271 -3.20 -11.24 6.22
N LEU A 272 -3.08 -9.92 6.41
CA LEU A 272 -2.08 -9.09 5.74
C LEU A 272 -0.70 -9.16 6.42
N LEU A 273 -0.65 -9.08 7.75
CA LEU A 273 0.60 -8.99 8.51
C LEU A 273 1.58 -10.15 8.23
N PRO A 274 1.17 -11.44 8.20
CA PRO A 274 2.11 -12.54 7.92
C PRO A 274 2.78 -12.43 6.54
N GLY A 275 2.05 -11.97 5.52
CA GLY A 275 2.58 -11.74 4.18
C GLY A 275 3.63 -10.64 4.16
N ASN A 276 3.31 -9.50 4.77
CA ASN A 276 4.21 -8.34 4.85
C ASN A 276 5.46 -8.64 5.67
N LEU A 277 5.35 -9.42 6.76
CA LEU A 277 6.50 -9.87 7.55
C LEU A 277 7.45 -10.72 6.72
N ARG A 278 6.93 -11.71 5.98
CA ARG A 278 7.74 -12.58 5.13
C ARG A 278 8.50 -11.77 4.07
N VAL A 279 7.81 -10.86 3.38
CA VAL A 279 8.45 -10.04 2.34
C VAL A 279 9.48 -9.09 2.97
N SER A 280 9.17 -8.48 4.11
CA SER A 280 10.09 -7.60 4.84
C SER A 280 11.34 -8.34 5.31
N SER A 281 11.20 -9.51 5.93
CA SER A 281 12.34 -10.28 6.44
C SER A 281 13.29 -10.68 5.32
N ASP A 282 12.73 -11.12 4.19
CA ASP A 282 13.54 -11.52 3.04
C ASP A 282 14.25 -10.31 2.42
N THR A 283 13.54 -9.20 2.19
CA THR A 283 14.15 -8.00 1.59
C THR A 283 15.21 -7.35 2.50
N VAL A 284 14.98 -7.29 3.81
CA VAL A 284 15.98 -6.83 4.79
C VAL A 284 17.22 -7.72 4.77
N ARG A 285 17.03 -9.05 4.73
CA ARG A 285 18.15 -10.00 4.60
C ARG A 285 18.95 -9.76 3.32
N GLN A 286 18.28 -9.52 2.19
CA GLN A 286 18.95 -9.26 0.92
C GLN A 286 19.77 -7.97 0.96
N LEU A 287 19.27 -6.91 1.62
CA LEU A 287 20.05 -5.69 1.86
C LEU A 287 21.29 -5.96 2.71
N GLN A 288 21.16 -6.69 3.81
CA GLN A 288 22.29 -7.00 4.70
C GLN A 288 23.40 -7.77 3.96
N LEU A 289 23.04 -8.64 3.02
CA LEU A 289 23.99 -9.44 2.25
C LEU A 289 24.65 -8.67 1.10
N HIS A 290 23.90 -7.79 0.43
CA HIS A 290 24.32 -7.26 -0.87
C HIS A 290 24.52 -5.74 -0.91
N ALA A 291 23.94 -4.97 0.02
CA ALA A 291 24.03 -3.52 -0.01
C ALA A 291 25.44 -3.02 0.32
N LYS A 292 26.00 -2.21 -0.58
CA LYS A 292 27.25 -1.48 -0.34
C LYS A 292 26.93 -0.02 -0.08
N ALA A 293 26.97 0.37 1.18
CA ALA A 293 26.57 1.71 1.61
C ALA A 293 27.66 2.78 1.38
N THR A 294 27.23 4.02 1.15
CA THR A 294 28.05 5.22 1.39
C THR A 294 28.23 5.43 2.91
N PRO A 295 29.07 6.38 3.36
CA PRO A 295 29.12 6.73 4.79
C PRO A 295 27.74 7.13 5.33
N GLU A 296 27.00 7.98 4.62
CA GLU A 296 25.64 8.41 4.99
C GLU A 296 24.64 7.25 4.92
N GLY A 297 24.79 6.38 3.92
CA GLY A 297 23.99 5.18 3.77
C GLY A 297 24.21 4.15 4.87
N PHE A 298 25.41 4.10 5.45
CA PHE A 298 25.71 3.17 6.54
C PHE A 298 24.85 3.49 7.77
N ASP A 299 24.81 4.76 8.16
CA ASP A 299 23.98 5.22 9.28
C ASP A 299 22.49 4.98 9.02
N PHE A 300 22.04 5.22 7.78
CA PHE A 300 20.66 4.95 7.38
C PHE A 300 20.32 3.45 7.49
N LEU A 301 21.13 2.58 6.88
CA LEU A 301 20.87 1.14 6.86
C LEU A 301 20.98 0.53 8.26
N GLU A 302 21.91 0.99 9.10
CA GLU A 302 22.01 0.52 10.48
C GLU A 302 20.70 0.80 11.26
N ARG A 303 20.15 2.01 11.11
CA ARG A 303 18.87 2.37 11.74
C ARG A 303 17.70 1.60 11.15
N LEU A 304 17.70 1.38 9.83
CA LEU A 304 16.71 0.55 9.15
C LEU A 304 16.70 -0.87 9.73
N TYR A 305 17.87 -1.50 9.91
CA TYR A 305 17.97 -2.86 10.43
C TYR A 305 17.51 -2.96 11.88
N ARG A 306 17.89 -2.00 12.73
CA ARG A 306 17.40 -1.97 14.12
C ARG A 306 15.88 -1.79 14.20
N TRP A 307 15.31 -0.95 13.32
CA TRP A 307 13.86 -0.78 13.22
C TRP A 307 13.18 -2.08 12.76
N ALA A 308 13.75 -2.76 11.75
CA ALA A 308 13.25 -4.06 11.30
C ALA A 308 13.26 -5.12 12.42
N ASP A 309 14.37 -5.23 13.15
CA ASP A 309 14.48 -6.18 14.28
C ASP A 309 13.44 -5.90 15.36
N ALA A 310 13.18 -4.63 15.68
CA ALA A 310 12.16 -4.23 16.63
C ALA A 310 10.74 -4.58 16.16
N LEU A 311 10.44 -4.33 14.88
CA LEU A 311 9.14 -4.66 14.28
C LEU A 311 8.90 -6.17 14.24
N PHE A 312 9.91 -6.96 13.85
CA PHE A 312 9.80 -8.42 13.83
C PHE A 312 9.57 -8.98 15.24
N SER A 313 10.29 -8.45 16.24
CA SER A 313 10.09 -8.84 17.64
C SER A 313 8.67 -8.50 18.14
N ALA A 314 8.19 -7.28 17.86
CA ALA A 314 6.84 -6.85 18.24
C ALA A 314 5.73 -7.64 17.50
N ALA A 315 6.03 -8.17 16.31
CA ALA A 315 5.08 -9.00 15.59
C ALA A 315 4.90 -10.38 16.25
N ASP A 316 5.96 -10.92 16.84
CA ASP A 316 6.04 -12.24 17.48
C ASP A 316 5.48 -12.27 18.91
N GLU A 317 5.41 -11.13 19.61
CA GLU A 317 4.81 -11.03 20.95
C GLU A 317 3.31 -11.38 20.92
N ARG A 318 3.02 -12.65 21.25
CA ARG A 318 1.69 -13.23 21.50
C ARG A 318 1.75 -14.22 22.66
#